data_AF-A0A7C2SHP5-F1
#
_entry.id   AF-A0A7C2SHP5-F1
#
_cell.length_a   1.000
_cell.length_b   1.000
_cell.length_c   1.000
_cell.angle_alpha   90.00
_cell.angle_beta   90.00
_cell.angle_gamma   90.00
#
_symmetry.space_group_name_H-M   'P 1'
#
loop_
_entity.id
_entity.type
_entity.pdbx_description
1 polymer ?
#
loop_
_entity_poly.entity_id
_entity_poly.type
_entity_poly.pdbx_seq_one_letter_code
_entity_poly.pdbx_strand_id
1 'polypeptide(L)'
;MRTTPKELTAIASDRRLLLVFLVLIPTFVGVWMFANTLPFGGSHPLEIALLVLFGLLFTWLWIGLWTALIGFMLQLRGNDWLKISTLNTPSHGRPTPLASTAVVMPICNEDTDEVFARLRATYLSLQATGQLEHFRFYILSDSNQPEKWVDEELAWARLC
;
A
#
# COMPACT_ATOMS: atom_id res chain seq x y z
N MET A 1 -19.85 -4.39 -14.81
CA MET A 1 -19.04 -5.08 -15.86
C MET A 1 -18.33 -6.25 -15.18
N ARG A 2 -18.68 -7.50 -15.46
CA ARG A 2 -18.06 -8.69 -14.82
C ARG A 2 -16.74 -8.98 -15.52
N THR A 3 -15.62 -8.52 -14.97
CA THR A 3 -14.29 -8.98 -15.40
C THR A 3 -14.13 -10.42 -14.93
N THR A 4 -13.83 -11.34 -15.85
CA THR A 4 -13.60 -12.74 -15.47
C THR A 4 -12.29 -12.87 -14.67
N PRO A 5 -12.13 -13.85 -13.76
CA PRO A 5 -10.91 -13.98 -12.95
C PRO A 5 -9.62 -14.05 -13.80
N LYS A 6 -9.72 -14.60 -15.02
CA LYS A 6 -8.63 -14.62 -16.01
C LYS A 6 -8.24 -13.23 -16.50
N GLU A 7 -9.21 -12.34 -16.72
CA GLU A 7 -8.94 -10.96 -17.13
C GLU A 7 -8.27 -10.14 -16.02
N LEU A 8 -8.64 -10.36 -14.75
CA LEU A 8 -7.97 -9.70 -13.63
C LEU A 8 -6.50 -10.11 -13.52
N THR A 9 -6.20 -11.40 -13.71
CA THR A 9 -4.81 -11.89 -13.72
C THR A 9 -4.02 -11.41 -14.94
N ALA A 10 -4.65 -11.32 -16.11
CA ALA A 10 -4.02 -10.81 -17.33
C ALA A 10 -3.66 -9.33 -17.19
N ILE A 11 -4.61 -8.51 -16.73
CA ILE A 11 -4.41 -7.09 -16.46
C ILE A 11 -3.30 -6.87 -15.40
N ALA A 12 -3.24 -7.71 -14.36
CA ALA A 12 -2.16 -7.65 -13.38
C ALA A 12 -0.79 -8.01 -13.97
N SER A 13 -0.75 -9.01 -14.86
CA SER A 13 0.45 -9.43 -15.58
C SER A 13 0.96 -8.34 -16.52
N ASP A 14 0.08 -7.74 -17.32
CA ASP A 14 0.42 -6.69 -18.28
C ASP A 14 1.02 -5.45 -17.59
N ARG A 15 0.51 -5.09 -16.40
CA ARG A 15 1.05 -3.98 -15.61
C ARG A 15 2.42 -4.26 -15.04
N ARG A 16 2.62 -5.48 -14.52
CA ARG A 16 3.94 -5.92 -14.05
C ARG A 16 4.93 -5.92 -15.21
N LEU A 17 4.51 -6.40 -16.37
CA LEU A 17 5.32 -6.42 -17.57
C LEU A 17 5.67 -5.00 -18.05
N LEU A 18 4.69 -4.08 -18.05
CA LEU A 18 4.91 -2.67 -18.37
C LEU A 18 5.92 -2.04 -17.40
N LEU A 19 5.76 -2.24 -16.09
CA LEU A 19 6.72 -1.76 -15.09
C LEU A 19 8.13 -2.31 -15.32
N VAL A 20 8.24 -3.61 -15.63
CA VAL A 20 9.52 -4.25 -15.93
C VAL A 20 10.18 -3.60 -17.15
N PHE A 21 9.45 -3.40 -18.25
CA PHE A 21 10.01 -2.72 -19.42
C PHE A 21 10.40 -1.28 -19.12
N LEU A 22 9.57 -0.57 -18.37
CA LEU A 22 9.76 0.83 -18.03
C LEU A 22 10.97 1.06 -17.10
N VAL A 23 11.39 0.03 -16.36
CA VAL A 23 12.62 0.02 -15.56
C VAL A 23 13.81 -0.49 -16.36
N LEU A 24 13.68 -1.62 -17.07
CA LEU A 24 14.81 -2.27 -17.74
C LEU A 24 15.35 -1.47 -18.92
N ILE A 25 14.49 -0.83 -19.71
CA ILE A 25 14.91 -0.02 -20.87
C ILE A 25 15.82 1.13 -20.43
N PRO A 26 15.41 2.04 -19.52
CA PRO A 26 16.27 3.14 -19.11
C PRO A 26 17.48 2.65 -18.30
N THR A 27 17.36 1.57 -17.52
CA THR A 27 18.53 0.96 -16.86
C THR A 27 19.57 0.53 -17.88
N PHE A 28 19.17 -0.20 -18.92
CA PHE A 28 20.09 -0.67 -19.96
C PHE A 28 20.73 0.50 -20.71
N VAL A 29 19.94 1.51 -21.08
CA VAL A 29 20.44 2.73 -21.73
C VAL A 29 21.44 3.47 -20.81
N GLY A 30 21.12 3.61 -19.53
CA GLY A 30 22.00 4.25 -18.55
C GLY A 30 23.32 3.51 -18.35
N VAL A 31 23.27 2.18 -18.19
CA VAL A 31 24.47 1.34 -18.06
C VAL A 31 25.32 1.41 -19.33
N TRP A 32 24.68 1.37 -20.50
CA TRP A 32 25.38 1.49 -21.79
C TRP A 32 26.06 2.86 -21.94
N MET A 33 25.36 3.96 -21.65
CA MET A 33 25.96 5.30 -21.70
C MET A 33 27.14 5.44 -20.72
N PHE A 34 26.99 4.90 -19.51
CA PHE A 34 28.04 4.92 -18.50
C PHE A 34 29.26 4.10 -18.94
N ALA A 35 29.04 2.92 -19.53
CA ALA A 35 30.12 2.09 -20.08
C ALA A 35 30.91 2.80 -21.20
N ASN A 36 30.23 3.56 -22.07
CA ASN A 36 30.90 4.34 -23.14
C ASN A 36 31.68 5.55 -22.62
N THR A 37 31.46 5.97 -21.37
CA THR A 37 32.20 7.07 -20.75
C THR A 37 33.50 6.58 -20.11
N LEU A 38 33.62 5.28 -19.85
CA LEU A 38 34.79 4.70 -19.20
C LEU A 38 35.97 4.55 -20.18
N PRO A 39 37.20 4.84 -19.73
CA PRO A 39 38.39 4.86 -20.60
C PRO A 39 38.73 3.50 -21.22
N PHE A 40 38.39 2.39 -20.56
CA PHE A 40 38.61 1.04 -21.09
C PHE A 40 37.31 0.33 -21.53
N GLY A 41 36.21 1.07 -21.67
CA GLY A 41 34.93 0.55 -22.16
C GLY A 41 34.33 -0.58 -21.31
N GLY A 42 34.71 -0.72 -20.04
CA GLY A 42 34.19 -1.75 -19.14
C GLY A 42 34.97 -3.07 -19.14
N SER A 43 36.20 -3.11 -19.69
CA SER A 43 37.02 -4.33 -19.71
C SER A 43 37.84 -4.55 -18.43
N HIS A 44 38.08 -3.50 -17.64
CA HIS A 44 38.84 -3.60 -16.40
C HIS A 44 37.96 -4.13 -15.24
N PRO A 45 38.45 -5.01 -14.35
CA PRO A 45 37.64 -5.59 -13.27
C PRO A 45 36.96 -4.55 -12.36
N LEU A 46 37.64 -3.43 -12.11
CA LEU A 46 37.10 -2.32 -11.31
C LEU A 46 35.98 -1.56 -12.03
N GLU A 47 36.08 -1.41 -13.35
CA GLU A 47 35.02 -0.80 -14.17
C GLU A 47 33.78 -1.70 -14.21
N ILE A 48 33.95 -3.02 -14.30
CA ILE A 48 32.86 -3.99 -14.23
C ILE A 48 32.15 -3.89 -12.86
N ALA A 49 32.90 -3.83 -11.76
CA ALA A 49 32.33 -3.67 -10.43
C ALA A 49 31.51 -2.37 -10.31
N LEU A 50 32.01 -1.28 -10.88
CA LEU A 50 31.31 0.00 -10.92
C LEU A 50 30.03 -0.05 -11.76
N LEU A 51 30.08 -0.69 -12.94
CA LEU A 51 28.91 -0.89 -13.81
C LEU A 51 27.82 -1.72 -13.14
N VAL A 52 28.19 -2.79 -12.42
CA VAL A 52 27.25 -3.62 -11.66
C VAL A 52 26.58 -2.82 -10.55
N LEU A 53 27.37 -2.11 -9.75
CA LEU A 53 26.85 -1.31 -8.64
C LEU A 53 25.95 -0.18 -9.15
N PHE A 54 26.39 0.51 -10.20
CA PHE A 54 25.60 1.53 -10.90
C PHE A 54 24.28 0.96 -11.42
N GLY A 55 24.31 -0.16 -12.14
CA GLY A 55 23.11 -0.81 -12.68
C GLY A 55 22.11 -1.20 -11.58
N LEU A 56 22.60 -1.71 -10.45
CA LEU A 56 21.77 -2.07 -9.30
C LEU A 56 21.10 -0.84 -8.68
N LEU A 57 21.89 0.20 -8.36
CA LEU A 57 21.40 1.46 -7.78
C LEU A 57 20.41 2.16 -8.72
N PHE A 58 20.72 2.17 -10.01
CA PHE A 58 19.91 2.84 -11.01
C PHE A 58 18.59 2.11 -11.24
N THR A 59 18.60 0.77 -11.27
CA THR A 59 17.37 -0.04 -11.30
C THR A 59 16.49 0.25 -10.08
N TRP A 60 17.09 0.30 -8.89
CA TRP A 60 16.37 0.61 -7.65
C TRP A 60 15.71 1.99 -7.72
N LEU A 61 16.43 3.00 -8.24
CA LEU A 61 15.91 4.35 -8.43
C LEU A 61 14.73 4.37 -9.40
N TRP A 62 14.83 3.69 -10.55
CA TRP A 62 13.74 3.62 -11.54
C TRP A 62 12.49 2.94 -10.99
N ILE A 63 12.63 1.88 -10.19
CA ILE A 63 11.49 1.23 -9.54
C ILE A 63 10.77 2.23 -8.63
N GLY A 64 11.49 2.97 -7.79
CA GLY A 64 10.92 3.98 -6.91
C GLY A 64 10.24 5.12 -7.67
N LEU A 65 10.88 5.62 -8.73
CA LEU A 65 10.34 6.69 -9.57
C LEU A 65 9.02 6.28 -10.24
N TRP A 66 8.98 5.13 -10.91
CA TRP A 66 7.80 4.72 -11.66
C TRP A 66 6.64 4.32 -10.75
N THR A 67 6.91 3.68 -9.62
CA THR A 67 5.88 3.37 -8.63
C THR A 67 5.24 4.64 -8.06
N ALA A 68 6.05 5.63 -7.69
CA ALA A 68 5.56 6.92 -7.21
C ALA A 68 4.80 7.69 -8.31
N LEU A 69 5.34 7.73 -9.54
CA LEU A 69 4.72 8.45 -10.66
C LEU A 69 3.36 7.84 -11.05
N ILE A 70 3.27 6.52 -11.14
CA ILE A 70 2.02 5.82 -11.44
C ILE A 70 1.01 6.04 -10.31
N GLY A 71 1.43 5.92 -9.05
CA GLY A 71 0.58 6.22 -7.90
C GLY A 71 0.05 7.66 -7.93
N PHE A 72 0.92 8.62 -8.23
CA PHE A 72 0.56 10.03 -8.35
C PHE A 72 -0.40 10.29 -9.53
N MET A 73 -0.16 9.71 -10.70
CA MET A 73 -1.05 9.82 -11.86
C MET A 73 -2.43 9.21 -11.60
N LEU A 74 -2.49 8.08 -10.88
CA LEU A 74 -3.74 7.47 -10.46
C LEU A 74 -4.51 8.40 -9.50
N GLN A 75 -3.80 9.00 -8.53
CA GLN A 75 -4.39 9.95 -7.58
C GLN A 75 -4.97 11.19 -8.29
N LEU A 76 -4.23 11.76 -9.26
CA LEU A 76 -4.68 12.93 -10.02
C LEU A 76 -5.91 12.66 -10.89
N ARG A 77 -6.00 11.46 -11.48
CA ARG A 77 -7.13 11.12 -12.36
C ARG A 77 -8.42 10.85 -11.60
N GLY A 78 -8.39 10.83 -10.25
CA GLY A 78 -9.55 10.54 -9.39
C GLY A 78 -10.18 9.17 -9.64
N ASN A 79 -9.56 8.35 -10.49
CA ASN A 79 -10.09 7.07 -10.93
C ASN A 79 -9.49 6.02 -10.00
N ASP A 80 -10.12 5.88 -8.85
CA ASP A 80 -9.79 4.91 -7.81
C ASP A 80 -10.35 3.51 -8.13
N TRP A 81 -10.17 3.06 -9.38
CA TRP A 81 -10.56 1.70 -9.80
C TRP A 81 -9.76 0.61 -9.05
N LEU A 82 -8.71 1.02 -8.32
CA LEU A 82 -7.87 0.20 -7.44
C LEU A 82 -8.28 0.21 -5.96
N LYS A 83 -9.25 1.04 -5.56
CA LYS A 83 -9.80 0.90 -4.22
C LYS A 83 -10.43 -0.49 -4.10
N ILE A 84 -9.97 -1.25 -3.12
CA ILE A 84 -10.61 -2.48 -2.62
C ILE A 84 -12.12 -2.28 -2.37
N SER A 85 -12.55 -1.02 -2.20
CA SER A 85 -13.96 -0.60 -2.20
C SER A 85 -14.78 -1.09 -3.40
N THR A 86 -14.19 -1.25 -4.60
CA THR A 86 -14.93 -1.70 -5.79
C THR A 86 -15.16 -3.21 -5.83
N LEU A 87 -14.39 -4.01 -5.07
CA LEU A 87 -14.67 -5.45 -4.88
C LEU A 87 -15.95 -5.68 -4.06
N ASN A 88 -16.42 -4.66 -3.32
CA ASN A 88 -17.69 -4.65 -2.61
C ASN A 88 -18.79 -3.90 -3.36
N THR A 89 -18.68 -3.74 -4.69
CA THR A 89 -19.85 -3.33 -5.47
C THR A 89 -20.90 -4.43 -5.31
N PRO A 90 -22.10 -4.15 -4.74
CA PRO A 90 -23.10 -5.18 -4.55
C PRO A 90 -23.41 -5.80 -5.91
N SER A 91 -23.11 -7.10 -6.07
CA SER A 91 -23.63 -7.86 -7.19
C SER A 91 -25.13 -7.67 -7.17
N HIS A 92 -25.73 -7.23 -8.29
CA HIS A 92 -27.17 -7.04 -8.48
C HIS A 92 -27.97 -8.20 -7.83
N GLY A 93 -28.39 -7.97 -6.59
CA GLY A 93 -28.78 -9.01 -5.66
C GLY A 93 -29.16 -8.32 -4.36
N ARG A 94 -30.23 -8.81 -3.74
CA ARG A 94 -30.83 -8.27 -2.53
C ARG A 94 -29.74 -8.07 -1.47
N PRO A 95 -29.68 -6.90 -0.78
CA PRO A 95 -28.66 -6.67 0.24
C PRO A 95 -28.72 -7.81 1.26
N THR A 96 -27.65 -8.59 1.32
CA THR A 96 -27.45 -9.56 2.40
C THR A 96 -27.48 -8.79 3.71
N PRO A 97 -28.30 -9.19 4.70
CA PRO A 97 -28.27 -8.57 6.02
C PRO A 97 -26.83 -8.59 6.52
N LEU A 98 -26.32 -7.44 6.98
CA LEU A 98 -24.98 -7.39 7.54
C LEU A 98 -24.94 -8.30 8.77
N ALA A 99 -24.02 -9.26 8.77
CA ALA A 99 -23.75 -10.07 9.95
C ALA A 99 -23.13 -9.18 11.04
N SER A 100 -23.42 -9.51 12.30
CA SER A 100 -22.75 -8.87 13.45
C SER A 100 -21.24 -9.01 13.30
N THR A 101 -20.55 -7.89 13.05
CA THR A 101 -19.12 -7.84 12.72
C THR A 101 -18.35 -7.19 13.86
N ALA A 102 -17.36 -7.89 14.40
CA ALA A 102 -16.45 -7.33 15.39
C ALA A 102 -15.29 -6.60 14.69
N VAL A 103 -15.12 -5.32 14.97
CA VAL A 103 -13.95 -4.52 14.62
C VAL A 103 -12.98 -4.61 15.78
N VAL A 104 -11.85 -5.29 15.56
CA VAL A 104 -10.81 -5.45 16.58
C VAL A 104 -9.63 -4.54 16.23
N MET A 105 -9.27 -3.64 17.15
CA MET A 105 -8.11 -2.76 17.03
C MET A 105 -7.01 -3.27 17.97
N PRO A 106 -5.97 -3.96 17.46
CA PRO A 106 -4.82 -4.31 18.28
C PRO A 106 -3.96 -3.08 18.59
N ILE A 107 -3.40 -3.04 19.79
CA ILE A 107 -2.42 -2.03 20.24
C ILE A 107 -1.29 -2.73 21.02
N CYS A 108 -0.04 -2.45 20.68
CA CYS A 108 1.18 -2.87 21.36
C CYS A 108 2.20 -1.71 21.43
N ASN A 109 2.23 -1.02 22.57
CA ASN A 109 3.16 0.06 22.89
C ASN A 109 3.14 1.28 21.94
N GLU A 110 2.15 1.46 21.08
CA GLU A 110 2.02 2.65 20.23
C GLU A 110 1.54 3.89 20.99
N ASP A 111 1.47 5.02 20.30
CA ASP A 111 0.83 6.24 20.80
C ASP A 111 -0.70 6.04 20.84
N THR A 112 -1.23 6.07 22.06
CA THR A 112 -2.64 5.88 22.35
C THR A 112 -3.50 6.94 21.67
N ASP A 113 -3.10 8.22 21.69
CA ASP A 113 -3.93 9.29 21.12
C ASP A 113 -4.07 9.11 19.60
N GLU A 114 -3.00 8.68 18.91
CA GLU A 114 -3.03 8.42 17.48
C GLU A 114 -3.90 7.20 17.12
N VAL A 115 -3.76 6.10 17.87
CA VAL A 115 -4.54 4.87 17.67
C VAL A 115 -6.03 5.13 17.84
N PHE A 116 -6.40 5.82 18.92
CA PHE A 116 -7.79 6.11 19.23
C PHE A 116 -8.38 7.18 18.30
N ALA A 117 -7.59 8.13 17.79
CA ALA A 117 -8.02 9.04 16.73
C ALA A 117 -8.36 8.29 15.42
N ARG A 118 -7.55 7.31 15.03
CA ARG A 118 -7.82 6.44 13.87
C ARG A 118 -9.07 5.57 14.09
N LEU A 119 -9.23 5.03 15.30
CA LEU A 119 -10.44 4.28 15.68
C LEU A 119 -11.70 5.16 15.58
N ARG A 120 -11.62 6.40 16.09
CA ARG A 120 -12.71 7.39 15.99
C ARG A 120 -13.03 7.73 14.53
N ALA A 121 -12.03 7.92 13.67
CA ALA A 121 -12.26 8.16 12.25
C ALA A 121 -12.97 6.96 11.58
N THR A 122 -12.60 5.74 11.95
CA THR A 122 -13.26 4.51 11.48
C THR A 122 -14.71 4.42 11.96
N TYR A 123 -14.95 4.74 13.25
CA TYR A 123 -16.29 4.80 13.82
C TYR A 123 -17.17 5.83 13.09
N LEU A 124 -16.68 7.06 12.89
CA LEU A 124 -17.44 8.12 12.18
C LEU A 124 -17.71 7.73 10.71
N SER A 125 -16.74 7.09 10.05
CA SER A 125 -16.93 6.57 8.70
C SER A 125 -18.01 5.50 8.64
N LEU A 126 -18.10 4.62 9.64
CA LEU A 126 -19.15 3.61 9.73
C LEU A 126 -20.50 4.20 10.16
N GLN A 127 -20.50 5.21 11.02
CA GLN A 127 -21.70 5.94 11.39
C GLN A 127 -22.34 6.61 10.17
N ALA A 128 -21.52 7.17 9.28
CA ALA A 128 -21.98 7.79 8.04
C ALA A 128 -22.66 6.80 7.06
N THR A 129 -22.43 5.48 7.18
CA THR A 129 -23.13 4.48 6.36
C THR A 129 -24.51 4.11 6.90
N GLY A 130 -24.84 4.51 8.14
CA GLY A 130 -26.10 4.19 8.81
C GLY A 130 -26.21 2.73 9.30
N GLN A 131 -25.16 1.92 9.17
CA GLN A 131 -25.17 0.48 9.49
C GLN A 131 -24.41 0.15 10.78
N LEU A 132 -24.13 1.15 11.62
CA LEU A 132 -23.31 1.04 12.83
C LEU A 132 -23.80 -0.04 13.80
N GLU A 133 -25.10 -0.32 13.85
CA GLU A 133 -25.73 -1.31 14.72
C GLU A 133 -25.20 -2.74 14.53
N HIS A 134 -24.71 -3.05 13.33
CA HIS A 134 -24.13 -4.35 12.98
C HIS A 134 -22.67 -4.48 13.43
N PHE A 135 -22.02 -3.41 13.88
CA PHE A 135 -20.61 -3.42 14.26
C PHE A 135 -20.45 -3.36 15.78
N ARG A 136 -19.43 -4.05 16.29
CA ARG A 136 -18.98 -4.00 17.69
C ARG A 136 -17.49 -3.71 17.70
N PHE A 137 -17.03 -2.75 18.50
CA PHE A 137 -15.63 -2.36 18.56
C PHE A 137 -14.96 -2.96 19.80
N TYR A 138 -13.77 -3.53 19.61
CA TYR A 138 -12.95 -4.11 20.66
C TYR A 138 -11.51 -3.63 20.51
N ILE A 139 -10.85 -3.34 21.63
CA ILE A 139 -9.44 -2.99 21.67
C ILE A 139 -8.70 -4.17 22.30
N LEU A 140 -7.67 -4.67 21.61
CA LEU A 140 -6.83 -5.76 22.09
C LEU A 140 -5.46 -5.19 22.45
N SER A 141 -5.22 -4.99 23.75
CA SER A 141 -3.92 -4.56 24.26
C SER A 141 -2.98 -5.75 24.40
N ASP A 142 -1.83 -5.67 23.73
CA ASP A 142 -0.65 -6.53 23.91
C ASP A 142 0.56 -5.67 24.36
N SER A 143 0.29 -4.51 24.97
CA SER A 143 1.32 -3.63 25.53
C SER A 143 1.94 -4.28 26.77
N ASN A 144 3.25 -4.10 26.96
CA ASN A 144 3.98 -4.67 28.10
C ASN A 144 4.54 -3.61 29.05
N GLN A 145 4.25 -2.33 28.80
CA GLN A 145 4.68 -1.19 29.61
C GLN A 145 3.54 -0.73 30.52
N PRO A 146 3.73 -0.66 31.86
CA PRO A 146 2.67 -0.26 32.79
C PRO A 146 2.09 1.13 32.55
N GLU A 147 2.91 2.09 32.09
CA GLU A 147 2.46 3.45 31.77
C GLU A 147 1.49 3.44 30.58
N LYS A 148 1.76 2.62 29.56
CA LYS A 148 0.90 2.48 28.38
C LYS A 148 -0.47 1.89 28.72
N TRP A 149 -0.56 1.00 29.70
CA TRP A 149 -1.84 0.45 30.15
C TRP A 149 -2.79 1.52 30.70
N VAL A 150 -2.25 2.44 31.51
CA VAL A 150 -3.04 3.53 32.09
C VAL A 150 -3.51 4.48 30.99
N ASP A 151 -2.63 4.82 30.05
CA ASP A 151 -2.97 5.69 28.94
C ASP A 151 -4.06 5.07 28.05
N GLU A 152 -3.98 3.77 27.75
CA GLU A 152 -4.98 3.03 26.99
C GLU A 152 -6.36 3.02 27.68
N GLU A 153 -6.39 2.77 28.99
CA GLU A 153 -7.63 2.73 29.76
C GLU A 153 -8.28 4.13 29.84
N LEU A 154 -7.46 5.17 30.03
CA LEU A 154 -7.90 6.57 30.00
C LEU A 154 -8.42 6.98 28.63
N ALA A 155 -7.75 6.59 27.54
CA ALA A 155 -8.18 6.93 26.19
C ALA A 155 -9.49 6.22 25.81
N TRP A 156 -9.68 4.98 26.24
CA TRP A 156 -10.95 4.26 26.08
C TRP A 156 -12.08 4.94 26.86
N ALA A 157 -11.82 5.35 28.10
CA ALA A 157 -12.80 6.06 28.93
C ALA A 157 -13.20 7.43 28.35
N ARG A 158 -12.31 8.10 27.60
CA ARG A 158 -12.63 9.37 26.91
C ARG A 158 -13.48 9.19 25.66
N LEU A 159 -13.52 7.98 25.08
CA LEU A 159 -14.23 7.69 23.84
C LEU A 159 -15.64 7.14 24.06
N CYS A 160 -15.91 6.56 25.23
CA CYS A 160 -17.24 6.14 25.69
C CYS A 160 -17.99 7.30 26.36
#